data_AF-A0A951XPQ5-F1
#
_entry.id   AF-A0A951XPQ5-F1
#
_cell.length_a   1.000
_cell.length_b   1.000
_cell.length_c   1.000
_cell.angle_alpha   90.00
_cell.angle_beta   90.00
_cell.angle_gamma   90.00
#
_symmetry.space_group_name_H-M   'P 1'
#
loop_
_entity.id
_entity.type
_entity.pdbx_description
1 polymer ?
#
loop_
_entity_poly.entity_id
_entity_poly.type
_entity_poly.pdbx_seq_one_letter_code
_entity_poly.pdbx_strand_id
1 'polypeptide(L)'
;MNKPVAGMLLIAAAPLLFGAAAAQEHHHHFAPDVDAFHAVLAPVWHASPGPARAQDACAKAGRMATLAADIRSSDASALQTTVAALKTKCKDKPAEVDGALHDVHEAFHDLIGMPSAKK
;
A
#
# COMPACT_ATOMS: atom_id res chain seq x y z
N MET A 1 -29.23 -53.50 23.14
CA MET A 1 -30.61 -52.97 23.19
C MET A 1 -30.58 -51.50 22.77
N ASN A 2 -31.44 -51.15 21.80
CA ASN A 2 -32.03 -49.83 21.43
C ASN A 2 -31.07 -48.66 21.09
N LYS A 3 -30.80 -48.41 19.79
CA LYS A 3 -31.49 -47.56 18.78
C LYS A 3 -31.12 -46.05 18.84
N PRO A 4 -30.85 -45.41 17.68
CA PRO A 4 -30.28 -44.06 17.58
C PRO A 4 -31.36 -42.99 17.56
N VAL A 5 -31.03 -41.78 18.03
CA VAL A 5 -31.84 -40.59 17.77
C VAL A 5 -31.08 -39.68 16.82
N ALA A 6 -31.56 -39.68 15.58
CA ALA A 6 -31.27 -38.64 14.60
C ALA A 6 -31.89 -37.32 15.09
N GLY A 7 -31.09 -36.26 15.11
CA GLY A 7 -31.50 -34.92 15.54
C GLY A 7 -30.96 -33.87 14.60
N MET A 8 -31.67 -33.70 13.48
CA MET A 8 -31.93 -32.45 12.76
C MET A 8 -30.75 -31.48 12.51
N LEU A 9 -30.28 -31.50 11.26
CA LEU A 9 -29.58 -30.40 10.61
C LEU A 9 -30.39 -29.10 10.75
N LEU A 10 -29.78 -28.06 11.33
CA LEU A 10 -30.18 -26.65 11.16
C LEU A 10 -29.01 -25.93 10.49
N ILE A 11 -29.01 -25.91 9.16
CA ILE A 11 -28.12 -25.03 8.39
C ILE A 11 -28.78 -23.65 8.38
N ALA A 12 -28.37 -22.80 9.32
CA ALA A 12 -28.66 -21.37 9.25
C ALA A 12 -27.74 -20.75 8.19
N ALA A 13 -28.26 -20.59 6.97
CA ALA A 13 -27.60 -19.81 5.93
C ALA A 13 -27.70 -18.32 6.29
N ALA A 14 -26.67 -17.79 6.95
CA ALA A 14 -26.49 -16.35 7.09
C ALA A 14 -26.05 -15.78 5.74
N PRO A 15 -26.76 -14.80 5.15
CA PRO A 15 -26.26 -14.11 3.98
C PRO A 15 -25.04 -13.28 4.39
N LEU A 16 -23.87 -13.70 3.92
CA LEU A 16 -22.68 -12.87 3.92
C LEU A 16 -22.95 -11.67 3.00
N LEU A 17 -23.33 -10.55 3.61
CA LEU A 17 -23.30 -9.24 2.95
C LEU A 17 -21.82 -8.87 2.73
N PHE A 18 -21.23 -9.44 1.69
CA PHE A 18 -20.00 -8.93 1.11
C PHE A 18 -20.34 -7.59 0.46
N GLY A 19 -20.25 -6.53 1.25
CA GLY A 19 -20.05 -5.20 0.70
C GLY A 19 -18.70 -5.20 0.00
N ALA A 20 -18.70 -5.47 -1.31
CA ALA A 20 -17.57 -5.13 -2.16
C ALA A 20 -17.41 -3.61 -2.07
N ALA A 21 -16.46 -3.15 -1.25
CA ALA A 21 -15.98 -1.80 -1.34
C ALA A 21 -15.40 -1.66 -2.75
N ALA A 22 -16.16 -1.04 -3.66
CA ALA A 22 -15.63 -0.64 -4.95
C ALA A 22 -14.47 0.32 -4.67
N ALA A 23 -13.25 -0.18 -4.79
CA ALA A 23 -12.08 0.68 -4.89
C ALA A 23 -12.35 1.58 -6.10
N GLN A 24 -12.57 2.87 -5.85
CA GLN A 24 -12.74 3.84 -6.90
C GLN A 24 -11.39 3.94 -7.61
N GLU A 25 -11.29 3.32 -8.79
CA GLU A 25 -10.07 3.33 -9.60
C GLU A 25 -9.79 4.75 -10.09
N HIS A 26 -8.95 5.47 -9.34
CA HIS A 26 -8.41 6.77 -9.76
C HIS A 26 -7.25 6.52 -10.74
N HIS A 27 -7.56 6.34 -12.01
CA HIS A 27 -6.54 6.24 -13.06
C HIS A 27 -6.01 7.65 -13.41
N HIS A 28 -4.87 8.01 -12.84
CA HIS A 28 -4.07 9.11 -13.34
C HIS A 28 -3.25 8.63 -14.55
N HIS A 29 -3.21 9.43 -15.63
CA HIS A 29 -2.33 9.15 -16.76
C HIS A 29 -0.96 9.78 -16.48
N PHE A 30 -0.09 9.05 -15.79
CA PHE A 30 1.30 9.47 -15.57
C PHE A 30 2.20 9.12 -16.76
N ALA A 31 3.40 9.68 -16.78
CA ALA A 31 4.46 9.11 -17.61
C ALA A 31 4.69 7.63 -17.21
N PRO A 32 5.03 6.71 -18.14
CA PRO A 32 5.07 5.28 -17.86
C PRO A 32 6.01 4.85 -16.71
N ASP A 33 7.12 5.57 -16.53
CA ASP A 33 8.08 5.34 -15.44
C ASP A 33 7.54 5.78 -14.07
N VAL A 34 6.80 6.89 -14.02
CA VAL A 34 6.08 7.35 -12.83
C VAL A 34 4.91 6.41 -12.49
N ASP A 35 4.16 5.96 -13.50
CA ASP A 35 3.07 4.99 -13.30
C ASP A 35 3.59 3.65 -12.77
N ALA A 36 4.73 3.17 -13.27
CA ALA A 36 5.36 1.96 -12.77
C ALA A 36 5.71 2.05 -11.28
N PHE A 37 6.20 3.22 -10.82
CA PHE A 37 6.41 3.47 -9.39
C PHE A 37 5.08 3.51 -8.62
N HIS A 38 4.10 4.26 -9.13
CA HIS A 38 2.76 4.40 -8.53
C HIS A 38 2.07 3.05 -8.34
N ALA A 39 2.13 2.15 -9.31
CA ALA A 39 1.54 0.81 -9.24
C ALA A 39 2.06 -0.02 -8.07
N VAL A 40 3.27 0.25 -7.57
CA VAL A 40 3.84 -0.39 -6.38
C VAL A 40 3.49 0.37 -5.10
N LEU A 41 3.53 1.70 -5.12
CA LEU A 41 3.24 2.54 -3.95
C LEU A 41 1.76 2.51 -3.56
N ALA A 42 0.86 2.70 -4.52
CA ALA A 42 -0.58 2.88 -4.30
C ALA A 42 -1.22 1.80 -3.41
N PRO A 43 -1.09 0.49 -3.70
CA PRO A 43 -1.72 -0.53 -2.85
C PRO A 43 -1.14 -0.59 -1.43
N VAL A 44 0.13 -0.20 -1.24
CA VAL A 44 0.72 -0.13 0.11
C VAL A 44 0.19 1.07 0.86
N TRP A 45 0.16 2.23 0.22
CA TRP A 45 -0.30 3.47 0.84
C TRP A 45 -1.78 3.42 1.22
N HIS A 46 -2.63 2.92 0.32
CA HIS A 46 -4.07 2.85 0.52
C HIS A 46 -4.52 1.70 1.43
N ALA A 47 -3.60 0.85 1.91
CA ALA A 47 -3.89 -0.10 2.98
C ALA A 47 -4.13 0.64 4.32
N SER A 48 -4.91 0.01 5.21
CA SER A 48 -5.13 0.56 6.56
C SER A 48 -3.80 0.76 7.30
N PRO A 49 -3.60 1.89 7.99
CA PRO A 49 -2.43 2.10 8.83
C PRO A 49 -2.21 1.00 9.86
N GLY A 50 -0.95 0.62 10.10
CA GLY A 50 -0.58 -0.37 11.10
C GLY A 50 0.48 -1.38 10.66
N PRO A 51 0.74 -2.41 11.49
CA PRO A 51 1.86 -3.33 11.31
C PRO A 51 1.87 -4.06 9.97
N ALA A 52 0.70 -4.43 9.45
CA ALA A 52 0.59 -5.09 8.14
C ALA A 52 1.09 -4.18 7.01
N ARG A 53 0.68 -2.91 6.99
CA ARG A 53 1.15 -1.93 6.01
C ARG A 53 2.65 -1.68 6.13
N ALA A 54 3.16 -1.56 7.35
CA ALA A 54 4.60 -1.38 7.58
C ALA A 54 5.40 -2.59 7.04
N GLN A 55 4.93 -3.81 7.27
CA GLN A 55 5.54 -5.02 6.74
C GLN A 55 5.52 -5.04 5.20
N ASP A 56 4.38 -4.68 4.59
CA ASP A 56 4.25 -4.58 3.13
C ASP A 56 5.15 -3.52 2.51
N ALA A 57 5.23 -2.35 3.14
CA ALA A 57 6.13 -1.27 2.74
C ALA A 57 7.57 -1.77 2.72
N CYS A 58 8.02 -2.46 3.78
CA CYS A 58 9.37 -3.00 3.85
C CYS A 58 9.63 -4.12 2.83
N ALA A 59 8.66 -4.99 2.58
CA ALA A 59 8.76 -6.01 1.56
C ALA A 59 8.93 -5.42 0.15
N LYS A 60 8.35 -4.24 -0.11
CA LYS A 60 8.34 -3.58 -1.43
C LYS A 60 9.38 -2.45 -1.56
N ALA A 61 10.01 -2.01 -0.47
CA ALA A 61 10.95 -0.89 -0.46
C ALA A 61 12.13 -1.07 -1.43
N GLY A 62 12.59 -2.31 -1.64
CA GLY A 62 13.61 -2.62 -2.64
C GLY A 62 13.14 -2.31 -4.07
N ARG A 63 11.93 -2.73 -4.42
CA ARG A 63 11.33 -2.48 -5.75
C ARG A 63 11.01 -0.99 -5.94
N MET A 64 10.50 -0.33 -4.92
CA MET A 64 10.27 1.13 -4.93
C MET A 64 11.58 1.87 -5.24
N ALA A 65 12.71 1.46 -4.64
CA ALA A 65 14.00 2.12 -4.87
C ALA A 65 14.49 1.97 -6.31
N THR A 66 14.37 0.78 -6.90
CA THR A 66 14.70 0.55 -8.31
C THR A 66 13.86 1.45 -9.21
N LEU A 67 12.53 1.45 -9.01
CA LEU A 67 11.63 2.22 -9.85
C LEU A 67 11.84 3.73 -9.71
N ALA A 68 12.06 4.24 -8.49
CA ALA A 68 12.38 5.66 -8.28
C ALA A 68 13.69 6.09 -8.96
N ALA A 69 14.69 5.20 -9.04
CA ALA A 69 15.94 5.44 -9.74
C ALA A 69 15.80 5.39 -11.27
N ASP A 70 14.80 4.66 -11.77
CA ASP A 70 14.51 4.49 -13.19
C ASP A 70 13.64 5.62 -13.77
N ILE A 71 13.06 6.50 -12.93
CA ILE A 71 12.32 7.67 -13.40
C ILE A 71 13.26 8.62 -14.18
N ARG A 72 12.84 8.98 -15.38
CA ARG A 72 13.51 9.90 -16.33
C ARG A 72 12.60 11.02 -16.80
N SER A 73 11.28 10.89 -16.64
CA SER A 73 10.29 11.90 -17.06
C SER A 73 10.29 13.18 -16.21
N SER A 74 10.87 13.15 -15.01
CA SER A 74 10.90 14.24 -14.04
C SER A 74 12.05 14.11 -13.04
N ASP A 75 12.31 15.16 -12.26
CA ASP A 75 13.32 15.13 -11.19
C ASP A 75 12.78 14.35 -9.97
N ALA A 76 13.18 13.09 -9.86
CA ALA A 76 12.78 12.19 -8.77
C ALA A 76 13.75 12.19 -7.58
N SER A 77 14.68 13.16 -7.47
CA SER A 77 15.71 13.16 -6.42
C SER A 77 15.15 13.13 -4.99
N ALA A 78 14.08 13.89 -4.71
CA ALA A 78 13.39 13.88 -3.43
C ALA A 78 12.76 12.51 -3.15
N LEU A 79 12.07 11.92 -4.13
CA LEU A 79 11.46 10.59 -4.02
C LEU A 79 12.51 9.50 -3.78
N GLN A 80 13.65 9.55 -4.48
CA GLN A 80 14.75 8.61 -4.26
C GLN A 80 15.29 8.70 -2.83
N THR A 81 15.41 9.92 -2.30
CA THR A 81 15.88 10.17 -0.93
C THR A 81 14.93 9.59 0.11
N THR A 82 13.61 9.81 -0.04
CA THR A 82 12.62 9.30 0.92
C THR A 82 12.50 7.78 0.84
N VAL A 83 12.58 7.17 -0.34
CA VAL A 83 12.61 5.71 -0.49
C VAL A 83 13.87 5.09 0.13
N ALA A 84 15.03 5.73 0.00
CA ALA A 84 16.25 5.31 0.68
C ALA A 84 16.09 5.37 2.21
N ALA A 85 15.47 6.44 2.73
CA ALA A 85 15.16 6.55 4.16
C ALA A 85 14.21 5.44 4.62
N LEU A 86 13.14 5.14 3.88
CA LEU A 86 12.23 4.03 4.16
C LEU A 86 12.99 2.71 4.29
N LYS A 87 13.89 2.40 3.35
CA LYS A 87 14.73 1.18 3.40
C LYS A 87 15.57 1.09 4.67
N THR A 88 16.12 2.22 5.13
CA THR A 88 16.88 2.28 6.38
C THR A 88 15.98 2.01 7.59
N LYS A 89 14.80 2.66 7.66
CA LYS A 89 13.84 2.44 8.76
C LYS A 89 13.34 1.01 8.85
N CYS A 90 13.14 0.36 7.71
CA CYS A 90 12.75 -1.05 7.65
C CYS A 90 13.72 -2.00 8.36
N LYS A 91 15.00 -1.63 8.49
CA LYS A 91 16.01 -2.43 9.19
C LYS A 91 16.19 -2.00 10.64
N ASP A 92 16.27 -0.68 10.85
CA ASP A 92 16.80 -0.14 12.09
C ASP A 92 15.69 0.28 13.05
N LYS A 93 14.53 0.65 12.52
CA LYS A 93 13.47 1.36 13.26
C LYS A 93 12.05 1.01 12.78
N PRO A 94 11.55 -0.22 13.03
CA PRO A 94 10.24 -0.66 12.56
C PRO A 94 9.07 0.25 12.97
N ALA A 95 9.14 0.87 14.14
CA ALA A 95 8.12 1.80 14.63
C ALA A 95 8.02 3.11 13.81
N GLU A 96 9.06 3.46 13.03
CA GLU A 96 9.11 4.68 12.22
C GLU A 96 8.73 4.44 10.74
N VAL A 97 8.43 3.18 10.35
CA VAL A 97 8.18 2.81 8.94
C VAL A 97 6.95 3.50 8.36
N ASP A 98 5.85 3.58 9.11
CA ASP A 98 4.62 4.22 8.63
C ASP A 98 4.83 5.73 8.39
N GLY A 99 5.66 6.39 9.21
CA GLY A 99 6.08 7.78 8.99
C GLY A 99 6.94 7.91 7.73
N ALA A 100 7.92 7.02 7.54
CA ALA A 100 8.75 7.04 6.34
C ALA A 100 7.96 6.72 5.05
N LEU A 101 6.94 5.86 5.12
CA LEU A 101 6.04 5.58 3.99
C LEU A 101 5.21 6.82 3.63
N HIS A 102 4.74 7.57 4.63
CA HIS A 102 4.10 8.86 4.40
C HIS A 102 5.04 9.83 3.65
N ASP A 103 6.31 9.95 4.06
CA ASP A 103 7.26 10.84 3.36
C ASP A 103 7.51 10.41 1.90
N VAL A 104 7.46 9.11 1.60
CA VAL A 104 7.50 8.60 0.22
C VAL A 104 6.26 9.04 -0.57
N HIS A 105 5.07 8.97 0.06
CA HIS A 105 3.83 9.41 -0.57
C HIS A 105 3.81 10.93 -0.85
N GLU A 106 4.29 11.74 0.08
CA GLU A 106 4.38 13.19 -0.10
C GLU A 106 5.36 13.56 -1.21
N ALA A 107 6.55 12.94 -1.24
CA ALA A 107 7.50 13.15 -2.32
C ALA A 107 6.96 12.71 -3.69
N PHE A 108 6.10 11.68 -3.73
CA PHE A 108 5.41 11.28 -4.95
C PHE A 108 4.39 12.33 -5.39
N HIS A 109 3.61 12.90 -4.45
CA HIS A 109 2.69 14.00 -4.73
C HIS A 109 3.40 15.24 -5.29
N ASP A 110 4.54 15.62 -4.70
CA ASP A 110 5.37 16.71 -5.20
C ASP A 110 5.87 16.44 -6.64
N LEU A 111 6.32 15.20 -6.90
CA LEU A 111 6.79 14.77 -8.22
C LEU A 111 5.73 14.95 -9.33
N ILE A 112 4.46 14.69 -9.00
CA ILE A 112 3.34 14.78 -9.95
C ILE A 112 2.58 16.11 -9.89
N GLY A 113 3.06 17.06 -9.08
CA GLY A 113 2.46 18.40 -8.94
C GLY A 113 1.07 18.38 -8.29
N MET A 114 0.77 17.38 -7.45
CA MET A 114 -0.49 17.30 -6.72
C MET A 114 -0.31 17.81 -5.29
N PRO A 115 -1.19 18.68 -4.78
CA PRO A 115 -1.11 19.12 -3.40
C PRO A 115 -1.38 17.95 -2.45
N SER A 116 -0.49 17.77 -1.48
CA SER A 116 -0.69 16.94 -0.30
C SER A 116 -2.02 17.21 0.39
N ALA A 117 -2.75 16.17 0.76
CA ALA A 117 -3.89 16.31 1.64
C ALA A 117 -3.37 16.79 3.02
N LYS A 118 -3.71 18.03 3.39
CA LYS A 118 -3.38 18.55 4.72
C LYS A 118 -4.03 17.65 5.78
N LYS A 119 -3.22 17.13 6.70
CA LYS A 119 -3.71 16.48 7.93
C LYS A 119 -4.46 17.48 8.81
#